data_AF-A0A7X5V0A3-F1
#
_entry.id   AF-A0A7X5V0A3-F1
#
_cell.length_a   1.000
_cell.length_b   1.000
_cell.length_c   1.000
_cell.angle_alpha   90.00
_cell.angle_beta   90.00
_cell.angle_gamma   90.00
#
_symmetry.space_group_name_H-M   'P 1'
#
loop_
_entity.id
_entity.type
_entity.pdbx_description
1 polymer ?
#
loop_
_entity_poly.entity_id
_entity_poly.type
_entity_poly.pdbx_seq_one_letter_code
_entity_poly.pdbx_strand_id
1 'polypeptide(L)'
;MSRRTSLLLPLLLAACSGGGGGGTPPGPAPTPTPSPSPSPSPSPTGDPLDQAINDAAAAILADTCRPAGPDCAWTDRAYSPVEFEMAPGNGEAVLIIDNLPRLPVRAIRFRKHIKGYFRLGEGGAANAATTGWRIPTALWSALDRFSGPTHVPSQRLAPIGDAAKQAYPDIAFDNVGHGSTVFSLLADNVPAQPLVLLDSIDLEDIAPTRYCDASGTAAVQAELVQAAQRAADAIVALMRANNVRFVNYSAGHTFQTVRDSWQAACAKPLPAEGVLRDKLAAYAPIYAALFGTPGVLTVQAGSENDGLHDAPYDQRIAAHYNRVRVGYFTALTSGLDDAGRGDIAALQGWPARAEADIFVNTGVLPARPWPFNRTPLLQSDDFSAALMPVTAAHTSWVTPLALARMVHLRFSRFPDRPFDDALIAAIFDAATPALCPGQWDNRCAFQDPMLHGQTEAVRLGHRPREYTGMP
;
A
#
# COMPACT_ATOMS: atom_id res chain seq x y z
N MET A 1 -20.00 -37.07 -42.33
CA MET A 1 -20.26 -38.36 -43.01
C MET A 1 -19.14 -39.32 -42.58
N SER A 2 -19.34 -40.20 -41.60
CA SER A 2 -19.64 -41.66 -41.75
C SER A 2 -18.62 -42.36 -42.68
N ARG A 3 -17.86 -43.43 -42.37
CA ARG A 3 -18.03 -44.66 -41.56
C ARG A 3 -16.63 -45.30 -41.31
N ARG A 4 -16.30 -45.87 -40.14
CA ARG A 4 -16.27 -47.32 -39.74
C ARG A 4 -15.82 -48.36 -40.78
N THR A 5 -14.79 -49.17 -40.47
CA THR A 5 -14.71 -50.67 -40.37
C THR A 5 -13.23 -51.12 -40.25
N SER A 6 -12.74 -51.74 -39.17
CA SER A 6 -12.74 -53.19 -38.79
C SER A 6 -11.98 -54.13 -39.73
N LEU A 7 -10.92 -54.81 -39.25
CA LEU A 7 -10.65 -56.23 -39.54
C LEU A 7 -9.59 -56.87 -38.61
N LEU A 8 -9.90 -58.12 -38.26
CA LEU A 8 -9.22 -59.06 -37.36
C LEU A 8 -8.21 -59.97 -38.09
N LEU A 9 -7.20 -60.47 -37.33
CA LEU A 9 -6.46 -61.78 -37.30
C LEU A 9 -6.20 -62.60 -38.59
N PRO A 10 -5.08 -63.38 -38.72
CA PRO A 10 -4.72 -64.58 -37.90
C PRO A 10 -3.19 -64.78 -37.63
N LEU A 11 -2.72 -65.40 -36.53
CA LEU A 11 -2.40 -66.84 -36.23
C LEU A 11 -1.44 -67.60 -37.19
N LEU A 12 -0.31 -68.13 -36.63
CA LEU A 12 0.40 -69.42 -36.87
C LEU A 12 1.81 -69.34 -36.19
N LEU A 13 2.21 -70.06 -35.11
CA LEU A 13 2.45 -71.49 -34.77
C LEU A 13 3.75 -72.15 -35.29
N ALA A 14 4.41 -72.88 -34.35
CA ALA A 14 5.43 -73.95 -34.44
C ALA A 14 6.94 -73.56 -34.41
N ALA A 15 7.89 -74.33 -33.86
CA ALA A 15 8.02 -75.39 -32.82
C ALA A 15 9.51 -75.82 -32.78
N CYS A 16 10.03 -76.31 -31.64
CA CYS A 16 11.18 -77.25 -31.46
C CYS A 16 11.37 -77.48 -29.94
N SER A 17 10.99 -78.63 -29.35
CA SER A 17 11.80 -79.85 -29.07
C SER A 17 13.07 -79.61 -28.23
N GLY A 18 13.42 -80.34 -27.15
CA GLY A 18 12.92 -81.55 -26.49
C GLY A 18 13.95 -82.02 -25.41
N GLY A 19 13.57 -83.04 -24.62
CA GLY A 19 14.44 -83.78 -23.66
C GLY A 19 14.44 -83.20 -22.23
N GLY A 20 14.28 -83.94 -21.12
CA GLY A 20 14.37 -85.36 -20.82
C GLY A 20 15.32 -85.54 -19.61
N GLY A 21 14.81 -85.89 -18.42
CA GLY A 21 15.66 -86.22 -17.26
C GLY A 21 14.97 -86.02 -15.90
N GLY A 22 14.73 -87.11 -15.17
CA GLY A 22 14.03 -87.12 -13.89
C GLY A 22 14.89 -86.81 -12.65
N GLY A 23 14.21 -86.69 -11.51
CA GLY A 23 14.84 -86.72 -10.18
C GLY A 23 14.11 -85.89 -9.11
N THR A 24 13.35 -86.57 -8.25
CA THR A 24 12.95 -86.23 -6.87
C THR A 24 12.17 -84.92 -6.58
N PRO A 25 11.08 -84.98 -5.78
CA PRO A 25 10.25 -83.82 -5.46
C PRO A 25 10.86 -82.96 -4.33
N PRO A 26 11.07 -81.64 -4.52
CA PRO A 26 11.18 -80.70 -3.42
C PRO A 26 9.79 -80.14 -3.06
N GLY A 27 9.62 -79.80 -1.78
CA GLY A 27 8.36 -79.41 -1.13
C GLY A 27 7.63 -78.19 -1.71
N PRO A 28 6.49 -77.80 -1.10
CA PRO A 28 5.59 -76.79 -1.66
C PRO A 28 6.31 -75.47 -1.92
N ALA A 29 6.19 -74.99 -3.16
CA ALA A 29 6.69 -73.68 -3.58
C ALA A 29 5.93 -72.55 -2.84
N PRO A 30 6.62 -71.49 -2.40
CA PRO A 30 5.95 -70.32 -1.84
C PRO A 30 5.06 -69.67 -2.90
N THR A 31 3.84 -69.33 -2.51
CA THR A 31 2.87 -68.54 -3.28
C THR A 31 3.56 -67.29 -3.87
N PRO A 32 3.39 -66.95 -5.16
CA PRO A 32 3.97 -65.74 -5.73
C PRO A 32 3.38 -64.52 -5.01
N THR A 33 4.26 -63.74 -4.38
CA THR A 33 3.95 -62.43 -3.82
C THR A 33 3.41 -61.53 -4.95
N PRO A 34 2.27 -60.84 -4.77
CA PRO A 34 1.78 -59.92 -5.79
C PRO A 34 2.85 -58.88 -6.10
N SER A 35 3.11 -58.70 -7.41
CA SER A 35 3.98 -57.65 -7.93
C SER A 35 3.60 -56.31 -7.28
N PRO A 36 4.56 -55.52 -6.77
CA PRO A 36 4.23 -54.20 -6.25
C PRO A 36 3.59 -53.40 -7.37
N SER A 37 2.32 -53.03 -7.16
CA SER A 37 1.66 -51.99 -7.94
C SER A 37 2.58 -50.77 -7.94
N PRO A 38 2.81 -50.10 -9.09
CA PRO A 38 3.59 -48.87 -9.09
C PRO A 38 3.02 -47.95 -8.02
N SER A 39 3.85 -47.62 -7.05
CA SER A 39 3.49 -46.66 -6.01
C SER A 39 2.95 -45.43 -6.73
N PRO A 40 1.76 -44.91 -6.37
CA PRO A 40 1.28 -43.67 -6.95
C PRO A 40 2.41 -42.65 -6.81
N SER A 41 2.79 -42.06 -7.94
CA SER A 41 3.70 -40.92 -7.95
C SER A 41 3.15 -39.92 -6.94
N PRO A 42 3.96 -39.41 -5.99
CA PRO A 42 3.44 -38.51 -4.97
C PRO A 42 2.76 -37.34 -5.69
N SER A 43 1.44 -37.20 -5.49
CA SER A 43 0.79 -35.95 -5.83
C SER A 43 1.58 -34.84 -5.11
N PRO A 44 1.97 -33.75 -5.79
CA PRO A 44 2.59 -32.63 -5.10
C PRO A 44 1.63 -32.19 -3.99
N THR A 45 2.02 -32.44 -2.75
CA THR A 45 1.23 -32.20 -1.54
C THR A 45 1.31 -30.73 -1.08
N GLY A 46 1.78 -29.82 -1.94
CA GLY A 46 1.94 -28.40 -1.65
C GLY A 46 0.78 -27.55 -2.19
N ASP A 47 0.48 -26.46 -1.48
CA ASP A 47 -0.36 -25.36 -1.99
C ASP A 47 0.20 -24.90 -3.36
N PRO A 48 -0.60 -24.87 -4.45
CA PRO A 48 -0.15 -24.38 -5.75
C PRO A 48 0.45 -22.96 -5.71
N LEU A 49 0.01 -22.12 -4.77
CA LEU A 49 0.59 -20.80 -4.54
C LEU A 49 2.02 -20.90 -3.98
N ASP A 50 2.27 -21.80 -3.02
CA ASP A 50 3.61 -21.99 -2.46
C ASP A 50 4.58 -22.50 -3.53
N GLN A 51 4.15 -23.42 -4.40
CA GLN A 51 4.97 -23.85 -5.52
C GLN A 51 5.30 -22.68 -6.45
N ALA A 52 4.31 -21.84 -6.79
CA ALA A 52 4.51 -20.67 -7.63
C ALA A 52 5.52 -19.66 -7.03
N ILE A 53 5.47 -19.46 -5.71
CA ILE A 53 6.39 -18.58 -4.98
C ILE A 53 7.81 -19.16 -5.01
N ASN A 54 7.95 -20.46 -4.72
CA ASN A 54 9.25 -21.13 -4.72
C ASN A 54 9.89 -21.16 -6.11
N ASP A 55 9.11 -21.40 -7.17
CA ASP A 55 9.59 -21.34 -8.55
C ASP A 55 10.12 -19.94 -8.91
N ALA A 56 9.40 -18.89 -8.50
CA ALA A 56 9.79 -17.51 -8.74
C ALA A 56 11.08 -17.15 -7.98
N ALA A 57 11.20 -17.55 -6.71
CA ALA A 57 12.41 -17.37 -5.92
C ALA A 57 13.62 -18.11 -6.52
N ALA A 58 13.43 -19.37 -6.94
CA ALA A 58 14.47 -20.16 -7.60
C ALA A 58 14.94 -19.52 -8.92
N ALA A 59 14.01 -18.97 -9.72
CA ALA A 59 14.33 -18.26 -10.95
C ALA A 59 15.17 -16.99 -10.69
N ILE A 60 14.87 -16.24 -9.63
CA ILE A 60 15.69 -15.09 -9.20
C ILE A 60 17.10 -15.54 -8.78
N LEU A 61 17.21 -16.59 -7.97
CA LEU A 61 18.51 -17.08 -7.50
C LEU A 61 19.38 -17.64 -8.64
N ALA A 62 18.75 -18.18 -9.69
CA ALA A 62 19.43 -18.62 -10.90
C ALA A 62 19.84 -17.46 -11.83
N ASP A 63 19.36 -16.24 -11.60
CA ASP A 63 19.68 -15.08 -12.42
C ASP A 63 21.14 -14.64 -12.19
N THR A 64 21.86 -14.53 -13.31
CA THR A 64 23.27 -14.12 -13.36
C THR A 64 23.44 -12.61 -13.51
N CYS A 65 22.34 -11.84 -13.56
CA CYS A 65 22.40 -10.38 -13.65
C CYS A 65 23.20 -9.77 -12.48
N ARG A 66 24.27 -9.01 -12.80
CA ARG A 66 25.09 -8.26 -11.85
C ARG A 66 25.37 -6.85 -12.40
N PRO A 67 25.55 -5.80 -11.56
CA PRO A 67 25.62 -4.40 -12.01
C PRO A 67 26.72 -4.07 -13.03
N ALA A 68 27.79 -4.87 -13.07
CA ALA A 68 28.96 -4.66 -13.92
C ALA A 68 29.12 -5.72 -15.03
N GLY A 69 28.19 -6.66 -15.17
CA GLY A 69 28.27 -7.73 -16.16
C GLY A 69 27.60 -7.34 -17.50
N PRO A 70 28.20 -7.64 -18.66
CA PRO A 70 27.56 -7.40 -19.97
C PRO A 70 26.32 -8.27 -20.22
N ASP A 71 26.06 -9.27 -19.38
CA ASP A 71 25.08 -10.33 -19.62
C ASP A 71 23.78 -10.18 -18.80
N CYS A 72 23.50 -9.02 -18.19
CA CYS A 72 22.24 -8.85 -17.48
C CYS A 72 21.05 -8.69 -18.46
N ALA A 73 20.10 -9.61 -18.39
CA ALA A 73 18.81 -9.48 -19.07
C ALA A 73 17.92 -8.47 -18.34
N TRP A 74 17.93 -7.22 -18.79
CA TRP A 74 17.06 -6.16 -18.29
C TRP A 74 15.69 -6.18 -18.95
N THR A 75 14.66 -5.86 -18.17
CA THR A 75 13.31 -5.57 -18.64
C THR A 75 13.00 -4.11 -18.39
N ASP A 76 12.60 -3.40 -19.45
CA ASP A 76 12.07 -2.03 -19.39
C ASP A 76 10.55 -2.07 -19.59
N ARG A 77 9.79 -1.63 -18.60
CA ARG A 77 8.31 -1.66 -18.62
C ARG A 77 7.73 -0.35 -18.14
N ALA A 78 6.92 0.28 -18.98
CA ALA A 78 6.12 1.43 -18.58
C ALA A 78 4.88 0.97 -17.82
N TYR A 79 4.47 1.73 -16.80
CA TYR A 79 3.17 1.56 -16.18
C TYR A 79 2.06 1.92 -17.18
N SER A 80 0.97 1.17 -17.18
CA SER A 80 -0.21 1.50 -17.95
C SER A 80 -1.50 1.23 -17.17
N PRO A 81 -2.41 2.22 -17.01
CA PRO A 81 -3.69 2.03 -16.31
C PRO A 81 -4.65 1.08 -17.04
N VAL A 82 -4.39 0.75 -18.32
CA VAL A 82 -5.19 -0.22 -19.08
C VAL A 82 -5.00 -1.65 -18.57
N GLU A 83 -3.95 -1.90 -17.78
CA GLU A 83 -3.65 -3.19 -17.17
C GLU A 83 -4.36 -3.40 -15.82
N PHE A 84 -5.21 -2.45 -15.41
CA PHE A 84 -6.03 -2.57 -14.21
C PHE A 84 -7.02 -3.74 -14.32
N GLU A 85 -6.91 -4.71 -13.41
CA GLU A 85 -7.64 -5.99 -13.48
C GLU A 85 -8.17 -6.47 -12.12
N MET A 86 -8.12 -5.65 -11.06
CA MET A 86 -8.47 -6.06 -9.68
C MET A 86 -9.81 -6.81 -9.54
N ALA A 87 -9.81 -7.98 -8.87
CA ALA A 87 -11.03 -8.75 -8.59
C ALA A 87 -10.93 -9.64 -7.32
N PRO A 88 -11.96 -9.65 -6.45
CA PRO A 88 -13.09 -8.72 -6.44
C PRO A 88 -12.62 -7.32 -5.97
N GLY A 89 -13.12 -6.28 -6.62
CA GLY A 89 -13.01 -4.90 -6.12
C GLY A 89 -14.38 -4.42 -5.67
N ASN A 90 -14.46 -3.69 -4.56
CA ASN A 90 -15.72 -3.05 -4.13
C ASN A 90 -16.03 -1.76 -4.92
N GLY A 91 -15.09 -1.29 -5.74
CA GLY A 91 -15.21 -0.09 -6.56
C GLY A 91 -15.00 1.23 -5.81
N GLU A 92 -14.98 1.24 -4.48
CA GLU A 92 -14.69 2.42 -3.65
C GLU A 92 -13.16 2.62 -3.58
N ALA A 93 -12.64 3.51 -4.42
CA ALA A 93 -11.21 3.68 -4.59
C ALA A 93 -10.57 4.52 -3.46
N VAL A 94 -9.29 4.27 -3.25
CA VAL A 94 -8.40 5.01 -2.36
C VAL A 94 -7.46 5.87 -3.20
N LEU A 95 -7.47 7.18 -2.95
CA LEU A 95 -6.49 8.13 -3.49
C LEU A 95 -5.34 8.31 -2.51
N ILE A 96 -4.11 8.03 -2.96
CA ILE A 96 -2.89 8.34 -2.21
C ILE A 96 -2.27 9.58 -2.83
N ILE A 97 -2.08 10.61 -2.01
CA ILE A 97 -1.42 11.85 -2.38
C ILE A 97 -0.16 11.97 -1.54
N ASP A 98 1.00 11.87 -2.18
CA ASP A 98 2.31 11.93 -1.52
C ASP A 98 3.42 12.19 -2.56
N ASN A 99 4.65 12.41 -2.10
CA ASN A 99 5.84 12.55 -2.93
C ASN A 99 6.15 11.23 -3.64
N LEU A 100 5.66 11.12 -4.87
CA LEU A 100 5.73 9.99 -5.77
C LEU A 100 6.22 10.51 -7.13
N PRO A 101 7.49 10.92 -7.26
CA PRO A 101 8.01 11.51 -8.50
C PRO A 101 8.06 10.48 -9.64
N ARG A 102 7.94 9.20 -9.28
CA ARG A 102 7.73 8.03 -10.14
C ARG A 102 7.19 6.89 -9.27
N LEU A 103 6.61 5.85 -9.89
CA LEU A 103 6.16 4.69 -9.13
C LEU A 103 7.36 3.86 -8.67
N PRO A 104 7.44 3.50 -7.38
CA PRO A 104 8.57 2.76 -6.84
C PRO A 104 8.56 1.31 -7.34
N VAL A 105 9.71 0.61 -7.26
CA VAL A 105 9.80 -0.82 -7.65
C VAL A 105 8.79 -1.68 -6.89
N ARG A 106 8.55 -1.39 -5.60
CA ARG A 106 7.53 -2.08 -4.81
C ARG A 106 6.09 -1.95 -5.35
N ALA A 107 5.81 -0.96 -6.21
CA ALA A 107 4.49 -0.82 -6.85
C ALA A 107 4.23 -1.87 -7.94
N ILE A 108 5.26 -2.54 -8.48
CA ILE A 108 5.11 -3.57 -9.52
C ILE A 108 4.12 -4.66 -9.07
N ARG A 109 4.23 -5.13 -7.82
CA ARG A 109 3.35 -6.18 -7.26
C ARG A 109 1.89 -5.75 -7.12
N PHE A 110 1.60 -4.47 -7.26
CA PHE A 110 0.26 -3.91 -7.16
C PHE A 110 -0.20 -3.24 -8.46
N ARG A 111 0.60 -3.29 -9.53
CA ARG A 111 0.35 -2.48 -10.73
C ARG A 111 -1.04 -2.67 -11.33
N LYS A 112 -1.62 -3.89 -11.27
CA LYS A 112 -2.97 -4.18 -11.77
C LYS A 112 -4.10 -3.77 -10.82
N HIS A 113 -3.75 -3.30 -9.63
CA HIS A 113 -4.67 -2.74 -8.63
C HIS A 113 -4.63 -1.20 -8.64
N ILE A 114 -3.67 -0.60 -9.37
CA ILE A 114 -3.56 0.84 -9.58
C ILE A 114 -4.40 1.21 -10.81
N LYS A 115 -5.46 2.00 -10.60
CA LYS A 115 -6.34 2.52 -11.67
C LYS A 115 -5.71 3.67 -12.45
N GLY A 116 -4.82 4.41 -11.82
CA GLY A 116 -4.21 5.60 -12.42
C GLY A 116 -3.14 6.21 -11.53
N TYR A 117 -2.17 6.85 -12.17
CA TYR A 117 -1.10 7.62 -11.55
C TYR A 117 -1.06 8.98 -12.25
N PHE A 118 -1.13 10.05 -11.46
CA PHE A 118 -1.36 11.40 -11.95
C PHE A 118 -0.38 12.40 -11.32
N ARG A 119 -0.14 13.52 -11.99
CA ARG A 119 0.49 14.71 -11.39
C ARG A 119 -0.28 15.97 -11.75
N LEU A 120 -0.19 16.99 -10.90
CA LEU A 120 -0.59 18.34 -11.25
C LEU A 120 0.54 19.02 -12.02
N GLY A 121 0.23 19.58 -13.18
CA GLY A 121 1.19 20.34 -13.99
C GLY A 121 0.92 21.84 -13.96
N GLU A 122 1.71 22.59 -14.72
CA GLU A 122 1.53 24.03 -14.90
C GLU A 122 0.09 24.35 -15.33
N GLY A 123 -0.51 25.34 -14.67
CA GLY A 123 -1.91 25.72 -14.84
C GLY A 123 -2.89 24.95 -13.96
N GLY A 124 -2.45 23.92 -13.23
CA GLY A 124 -3.26 23.16 -12.27
C GLY A 124 -4.02 21.97 -12.88
N ALA A 125 -3.71 21.57 -14.11
CA ALA A 125 -4.35 20.40 -14.72
C ALA A 125 -3.79 19.10 -14.12
N ALA A 126 -4.67 18.15 -13.78
CA ALA A 126 -4.28 16.78 -13.42
C ALA A 126 -4.08 15.96 -14.69
N ASN A 127 -2.84 15.53 -14.93
CA ASN A 127 -2.46 14.73 -16.10
C ASN A 127 -2.01 13.34 -15.68
N ALA A 128 -2.22 12.34 -16.53
CA ALA A 128 -1.62 11.03 -16.33
C ALA A 128 -0.10 11.16 -16.30
N ALA A 129 0.53 10.69 -15.22
CA ALA A 129 1.96 10.71 -15.07
C ALA A 129 2.58 9.47 -15.73
N THR A 130 3.70 9.66 -16.40
CA THR A 130 4.46 8.57 -17.03
C THR A 130 5.50 8.04 -16.06
N THR A 131 5.62 6.72 -16.00
CA THR A 131 6.67 6.06 -15.24
C THR A 131 7.00 4.72 -15.88
N GLY A 132 8.18 4.21 -15.59
CA GLY A 132 8.57 2.87 -16.00
C GLY A 132 9.66 2.33 -15.09
N TRP A 133 9.80 1.01 -15.11
CA TRP A 133 10.78 0.29 -14.34
C TRP A 133 11.81 -0.31 -15.28
N ARG A 134 13.08 -0.18 -14.90
CA ARG A 134 14.18 -0.96 -15.44
C ARG A 134 14.66 -1.90 -14.34
N ILE A 135 14.46 -3.20 -14.54
CA ILE A 135 14.65 -4.22 -13.50
C ILE A 135 15.12 -5.54 -14.13
N PRO A 136 15.88 -6.41 -13.42
CA PRO A 136 16.23 -7.72 -13.95
C PRO A 136 15.00 -8.52 -14.37
N THR A 137 15.08 -9.22 -15.50
CA THR A 137 13.93 -9.89 -16.12
C THR A 137 13.34 -10.99 -15.24
N ALA A 138 14.19 -11.73 -14.50
CA ALA A 138 13.71 -12.73 -13.56
C ALA A 138 12.92 -12.08 -12.41
N LEU A 139 13.42 -10.96 -11.87
CA LEU A 139 12.71 -10.20 -10.82
C LEU A 139 11.41 -9.58 -11.33
N TRP A 140 11.39 -8.99 -12.54
CA TRP A 140 10.14 -8.51 -13.15
C TRP A 140 9.12 -9.65 -13.21
N SER A 141 9.50 -10.79 -13.78
CA SER A 141 8.60 -11.92 -13.99
C SER A 141 8.07 -12.46 -12.65
N ALA A 142 8.92 -12.50 -11.62
CA ALA A 142 8.51 -12.90 -10.28
C ALA A 142 7.50 -11.93 -9.66
N LEU A 143 7.77 -10.62 -9.66
CA LEU A 143 6.86 -9.62 -9.07
C LEU A 143 5.55 -9.51 -9.87
N ASP A 144 5.65 -9.53 -11.19
CA ASP A 144 4.52 -9.43 -12.12
C ASP A 144 3.55 -10.61 -11.98
N ARG A 145 4.08 -11.82 -11.75
CA ARG A 145 3.28 -13.04 -11.52
C ARG A 145 2.30 -12.88 -10.36
N PHE A 146 2.67 -12.11 -9.34
CA PHE A 146 1.83 -11.86 -8.16
C PHE A 146 1.15 -10.49 -8.17
N SER A 147 1.21 -9.77 -9.30
CA SER A 147 0.46 -8.53 -9.53
C SER A 147 -0.98 -8.76 -9.97
N GLY A 148 -1.40 -10.02 -10.08
CA GLY A 148 -2.68 -10.47 -10.63
C GLY A 148 -3.94 -9.85 -10.00
N PRO A 149 -5.12 -10.15 -10.57
CA PRO A 149 -6.40 -9.60 -10.12
C PRO A 149 -6.69 -9.90 -8.64
N THR A 150 -6.26 -11.07 -8.16
CA THR A 150 -6.39 -11.50 -6.77
C THR A 150 -5.19 -11.06 -5.95
N HIS A 151 -5.46 -10.42 -4.81
CA HIS A 151 -4.42 -9.97 -3.89
C HIS A 151 -3.66 -11.14 -3.26
N VAL A 152 -2.33 -11.09 -3.34
CA VAL A 152 -1.41 -11.96 -2.58
C VAL A 152 -0.71 -11.13 -1.50
N PRO A 153 -0.86 -11.47 -0.21
CA PRO A 153 -0.22 -10.74 0.89
C PRO A 153 1.30 -10.81 0.79
N SER A 154 2.00 -9.69 0.99
CA SER A 154 3.48 -9.66 0.93
C SER A 154 4.13 -10.63 1.89
N GLN A 155 3.55 -10.88 3.06
CA GLN A 155 4.11 -11.85 4.01
C GLN A 155 4.29 -13.25 3.40
N ARG A 156 3.43 -13.67 2.47
CA ARG A 156 3.56 -14.96 1.76
C ARG A 156 4.71 -14.96 0.76
N LEU A 157 5.09 -13.79 0.26
CA LEU A 157 6.09 -13.63 -0.79
C LEU A 157 7.52 -13.53 -0.25
N ALA A 158 7.74 -13.69 1.06
CA ALA A 158 9.05 -13.50 1.70
C ALA A 158 10.20 -14.24 0.99
N PRO A 159 10.02 -15.49 0.50
CA PRO A 159 11.06 -16.17 -0.28
C PRO A 159 11.53 -15.41 -1.53
N ILE A 160 10.66 -14.64 -2.18
CA ILE A 160 10.99 -13.80 -3.34
C ILE A 160 11.83 -12.59 -2.91
N GLY A 161 11.44 -11.93 -1.81
CA GLY A 161 12.18 -10.80 -1.26
C GLY A 161 13.59 -11.19 -0.82
N ASP A 162 13.72 -12.34 -0.16
CA ASP A 162 15.00 -12.89 0.28
C ASP A 162 15.88 -13.30 -0.92
N ALA A 163 15.29 -13.98 -1.91
CA ALA A 163 15.97 -14.30 -3.16
C ALA A 163 16.46 -13.05 -3.90
N ALA A 164 15.65 -11.99 -3.97
CA ALA A 164 16.01 -10.74 -4.63
C ALA A 164 17.16 -10.02 -3.92
N LYS A 165 17.13 -9.95 -2.58
CA LYS A 165 18.24 -9.37 -1.79
C LYS A 165 19.54 -10.16 -1.97
N GLN A 166 19.46 -11.49 -2.08
CA GLN A 166 20.62 -12.35 -2.28
C GLN A 166 21.17 -12.27 -3.71
N ALA A 167 20.32 -12.24 -4.73
CA ALA A 167 20.72 -12.24 -6.13
C ALA A 167 21.21 -10.87 -6.62
N TYR A 168 20.66 -9.79 -6.05
CA TYR A 168 20.88 -8.41 -6.51
C TYR A 168 21.42 -7.46 -5.42
N PRO A 169 22.41 -7.85 -4.59
CA PRO A 169 22.84 -7.06 -3.44
C PRO A 169 23.42 -5.69 -3.81
N ASP A 170 23.93 -5.57 -5.03
CA ASP A 170 24.62 -4.37 -5.54
C ASP A 170 23.77 -3.57 -6.55
N ILE A 171 22.50 -3.97 -6.79
CA ILE A 171 21.60 -3.22 -7.67
C ILE A 171 20.80 -2.24 -6.83
N ALA A 172 20.98 -0.95 -7.08
CA ALA A 172 20.16 0.09 -6.48
C ALA A 172 18.78 0.10 -7.14
N PHE A 173 17.78 -0.43 -6.44
CA PHE A 173 16.39 -0.37 -6.89
C PHE A 173 15.76 0.98 -6.57
N ASP A 174 14.94 1.43 -7.50
CA ASP A 174 14.40 2.76 -7.50
C ASP A 174 13.14 2.87 -6.63
N ASN A 175 13.35 3.00 -5.32
CA ASN A 175 12.31 3.25 -4.32
C ASN A 175 12.42 4.68 -3.79
N VAL A 176 12.14 5.66 -4.66
CA VAL A 176 12.25 7.08 -4.32
C VAL A 176 10.96 7.68 -3.78
N GLY A 177 11.12 8.80 -3.09
CA GLY A 177 10.01 9.58 -2.56
C GLY A 177 9.47 9.00 -1.26
N HIS A 178 9.04 9.90 -0.38
CA HIS A 178 8.38 9.55 0.86
C HIS A 178 7.12 8.69 0.60
N GLY A 179 6.43 8.94 -0.52
CA GLY A 179 5.24 8.23 -0.95
C GLY A 179 5.43 6.74 -1.22
N SER A 180 6.67 6.27 -1.48
CA SER A 180 6.95 4.84 -1.65
C SER A 180 6.58 4.03 -0.40
N THR A 181 6.97 4.52 0.78
CA THR A 181 6.64 3.88 2.05
C THR A 181 5.14 3.98 2.35
N VAL A 182 4.56 5.18 2.18
CA VAL A 182 3.13 5.43 2.42
C VAL A 182 2.24 4.55 1.55
N PHE A 183 2.57 4.44 0.26
CA PHE A 183 1.92 3.53 -0.68
C PHE A 183 1.94 2.09 -0.18
N SER A 184 3.11 1.57 0.20
CA SER A 184 3.24 0.18 0.63
C SER A 184 2.51 -0.13 1.93
N LEU A 185 2.51 0.81 2.88
CA LEU A 185 1.77 0.69 4.13
C LEU A 185 0.27 0.61 3.89
N LEU A 186 -0.23 1.26 2.84
CA LEU A 186 -1.65 1.24 2.53
C LEU A 186 -2.04 0.03 1.67
N ALA A 187 -1.32 -0.22 0.57
CA ALA A 187 -1.69 -1.23 -0.44
C ALA A 187 -1.88 -2.65 0.15
N ASP A 188 -1.08 -3.05 1.13
CA ASP A 188 -1.22 -4.34 1.84
C ASP A 188 -2.26 -4.35 2.96
N ASN A 189 -2.84 -3.20 3.33
CA ASN A 189 -3.85 -3.10 4.38
C ASN A 189 -5.27 -2.86 3.83
N VAL A 190 -5.42 -2.47 2.56
CA VAL A 190 -6.70 -2.25 1.86
C VAL A 190 -6.83 -3.08 0.56
N PRO A 191 -6.72 -4.42 0.63
CA PRO A 191 -6.58 -5.28 -0.55
C PRO A 191 -7.84 -5.40 -1.42
N ALA A 192 -8.97 -4.80 -1.02
CA ALA A 192 -10.23 -4.81 -1.76
C ALA A 192 -10.55 -3.45 -2.43
N GLN A 193 -9.70 -2.45 -2.21
CA GLN A 193 -9.87 -1.09 -2.72
C GLN A 193 -8.94 -0.84 -3.91
N PRO A 194 -9.47 -0.38 -5.06
CA PRO A 194 -8.64 0.10 -6.15
C PRO A 194 -7.80 1.31 -5.72
N LEU A 195 -6.57 1.40 -6.20
CA LEU A 195 -5.64 2.47 -5.85
C LEU A 195 -5.57 3.54 -6.95
N VAL A 196 -5.61 4.80 -6.56
CA VAL A 196 -5.38 5.96 -7.43
C VAL A 196 -4.25 6.76 -6.82
N LEU A 197 -3.26 7.13 -7.61
CA LEU A 197 -2.05 7.79 -7.11
C LEU A 197 -1.95 9.18 -7.70
N LEU A 198 -1.64 10.16 -6.85
CA LEU A 198 -1.35 11.53 -7.22
C LEU A 198 -0.01 11.91 -6.59
N ASP A 199 0.93 12.42 -7.40
CA ASP A 199 2.19 12.99 -6.91
C ASP A 199 1.93 14.23 -6.02
N SER A 200 2.98 14.79 -5.41
CA SER A 200 2.89 15.96 -4.54
C SER A 200 2.06 17.10 -5.14
N ILE A 201 1.39 17.85 -4.26
CA ILE A 201 0.62 19.03 -4.63
C ILE A 201 1.43 20.26 -4.28
N ASP A 202 2.23 20.73 -5.23
CA ASP A 202 3.20 21.80 -5.02
C ASP A 202 2.87 23.01 -5.91
N LEU A 203 2.69 24.20 -5.32
CA LEU A 203 2.35 25.41 -6.08
C LEU A 203 3.50 25.89 -6.98
N GLU A 204 4.75 25.54 -6.65
CA GLU A 204 5.91 25.74 -7.52
C GLU A 204 5.81 24.97 -8.84
N ASP A 205 5.17 23.80 -8.86
CA ASP A 205 4.94 23.02 -10.08
C ASP A 205 3.68 23.51 -10.82
N ILE A 206 2.64 23.87 -10.09
CA ILE A 206 1.34 24.30 -10.63
C ILE A 206 1.43 25.69 -11.26
N ALA A 207 2.21 26.60 -10.71
CA ALA A 207 2.30 27.98 -11.16
C ALA A 207 3.71 28.56 -10.97
N PRO A 208 4.77 27.96 -11.57
CA PRO A 208 6.18 28.27 -11.26
C PRO A 208 6.50 29.77 -11.34
N THR A 209 6.05 30.42 -12.40
CA THR A 209 6.30 31.86 -12.60
C THR A 209 5.68 32.72 -11.51
N ARG A 210 4.45 32.40 -11.06
CA ARG A 210 3.74 33.17 -10.01
C ARG A 210 4.19 32.78 -8.62
N TYR A 211 4.47 31.51 -8.41
CA TYR A 211 5.05 31.02 -7.18
C TYR A 211 6.40 31.68 -6.91
N CYS A 212 7.28 31.83 -7.92
CA CYS A 212 8.57 32.51 -7.77
C CYS A 212 8.54 34.04 -7.98
N ASP A 213 7.36 34.66 -7.99
CA ASP A 213 7.22 36.11 -7.97
C ASP A 213 7.35 36.65 -6.54
N ALA A 214 8.27 37.59 -6.34
CA ALA A 214 8.64 38.17 -5.05
C ALA A 214 7.96 39.52 -4.77
N SER A 215 7.14 40.03 -5.69
CA SER A 215 6.57 41.39 -5.62
C SER A 215 5.51 41.56 -4.53
N GLY A 216 4.83 40.47 -4.15
CA GLY A 216 3.73 40.53 -3.18
C GLY A 216 2.50 41.30 -3.69
N THR A 217 2.37 41.50 -5.00
CA THR A 217 1.22 42.24 -5.54
C THR A 217 -0.07 41.43 -5.46
N ALA A 218 -1.19 42.11 -5.21
CA ALA A 218 -2.51 41.46 -5.14
C ALA A 218 -2.89 40.72 -6.44
N ALA A 219 -2.43 41.20 -7.60
CA ALA A 219 -2.66 40.55 -8.89
C ALA A 219 -1.96 39.19 -8.97
N VAL A 220 -0.68 39.12 -8.59
CA VAL A 220 0.08 37.85 -8.55
C VAL A 220 -0.57 36.86 -7.59
N GLN A 221 -0.98 37.33 -6.41
CA GLN A 221 -1.66 36.47 -5.44
C GLN A 221 -2.99 35.93 -5.98
N ALA A 222 -3.81 36.78 -6.61
CA ALA A 222 -5.07 36.35 -7.22
C ALA A 222 -4.85 35.30 -8.32
N GLU A 223 -3.82 35.46 -9.15
CA GLU A 223 -3.48 34.50 -10.20
C GLU A 223 -2.98 33.16 -9.62
N LEU A 224 -2.20 33.19 -8.53
CA LEU A 224 -1.77 31.98 -7.82
C LEU A 224 -2.96 31.23 -7.21
N VAL A 225 -3.88 31.94 -6.55
CA VAL A 225 -5.13 31.38 -6.03
C VAL A 225 -5.99 30.78 -7.15
N GLN A 226 -6.07 31.43 -8.32
CA GLN A 226 -6.79 30.87 -9.48
C GLN A 226 -6.14 29.59 -10.00
N ALA A 227 -4.82 29.48 -10.00
CA ALA A 227 -4.13 28.25 -10.37
C ALA A 227 -4.41 27.12 -9.35
N ALA A 228 -4.39 27.44 -8.06
CA ALA A 228 -4.78 26.52 -7.00
C ALA A 228 -6.25 26.07 -7.12
N GLN A 229 -7.17 26.97 -7.51
CA GLN A 229 -8.56 26.61 -7.77
C GLN A 229 -8.69 25.63 -8.94
N ARG A 230 -7.96 25.83 -10.04
CA ARG A 230 -7.96 24.87 -11.16
C ARG A 230 -7.43 23.51 -10.75
N ALA A 231 -6.38 23.48 -9.92
CA ALA A 231 -5.88 22.25 -9.31
C ALA A 231 -6.92 21.57 -8.42
N ALA A 232 -7.61 22.32 -7.57
CA ALA A 232 -8.69 21.83 -6.74
C ALA A 232 -9.82 21.19 -7.58
N ASP A 233 -10.27 21.87 -8.64
CA ASP A 233 -11.30 21.37 -9.56
C ASP A 233 -10.85 20.08 -10.27
N ALA A 234 -9.57 20.01 -10.68
CA ALA A 234 -8.98 18.83 -11.30
C ALA A 234 -8.89 17.64 -10.32
N ILE A 235 -8.53 17.88 -9.05
CA ILE A 235 -8.53 16.85 -8.00
C ILE A 235 -9.94 16.31 -7.78
N VAL A 236 -10.96 17.17 -7.70
CA VAL A 236 -12.38 16.75 -7.56
C VAL A 236 -12.84 15.94 -8.77
N ALA A 237 -12.50 16.37 -9.99
CA ALA A 237 -12.81 15.64 -11.20
C ALA A 237 -12.15 14.25 -11.22
N LEU A 238 -10.88 14.16 -10.81
CA LEU A 238 -10.13 12.90 -10.69
C LEU A 238 -10.78 11.96 -9.67
N MET A 239 -11.16 12.48 -8.49
CA MET A 239 -11.86 11.71 -7.46
C MET A 239 -13.17 11.14 -7.99
N ARG A 240 -13.98 11.96 -8.68
CA ARG A 240 -15.25 11.53 -9.29
C ARG A 240 -15.04 10.47 -10.37
N ALA A 241 -14.12 10.71 -11.30
CA ALA A 241 -13.87 9.81 -12.44
C ALA A 241 -13.41 8.42 -11.99
N ASN A 242 -12.72 8.35 -10.85
CA ASN A 242 -12.19 7.09 -10.33
C ASN A 242 -13.03 6.47 -9.20
N ASN A 243 -14.17 7.07 -8.83
CA ASN A 243 -14.97 6.70 -7.66
C ASN A 243 -14.15 6.63 -6.36
N VAL A 244 -13.29 7.63 -6.14
CA VAL A 244 -12.53 7.80 -4.90
C VAL A 244 -13.49 8.11 -3.77
N ARG A 245 -13.39 7.35 -2.68
CA ARG A 245 -14.14 7.56 -1.43
C ARG A 245 -13.24 7.81 -0.23
N PHE A 246 -11.97 7.50 -0.39
CA PHE A 246 -10.96 7.54 0.66
C PHE A 246 -9.74 8.28 0.14
N VAL A 247 -9.20 9.22 0.91
CA VAL A 247 -7.96 9.92 0.59
C VAL A 247 -6.97 9.71 1.74
N ASN A 248 -5.77 9.22 1.40
CA ASN A 248 -4.61 9.27 2.27
C ASN A 248 -3.79 10.51 1.92
N TYR A 249 -3.66 11.44 2.87
CA TYR A 249 -2.81 12.62 2.72
C TYR A 249 -1.77 12.66 3.83
N SER A 250 -0.60 12.07 3.57
CA SER A 250 0.51 11.97 4.53
C SER A 250 1.45 13.18 4.47
N ALA A 251 0.90 14.36 4.19
CA ALA A 251 1.62 15.61 4.00
C ALA A 251 0.83 16.82 4.55
N GLY A 252 1.42 18.00 4.48
CA GLY A 252 0.83 19.27 4.90
C GLY A 252 1.68 20.45 4.46
N HIS A 253 1.05 21.61 4.36
CA HIS A 253 1.71 22.87 4.02
C HIS A 253 1.70 23.79 5.23
N THR A 254 2.90 24.10 5.69
CA THR A 254 3.20 25.10 6.72
C THR A 254 3.98 26.27 6.14
N PHE A 255 4.08 27.37 6.88
CA PHE A 255 4.95 28.49 6.53
C PHE A 255 6.40 28.02 6.29
N GLN A 256 6.87 27.08 7.10
CA GLN A 256 8.20 26.48 6.95
C GLN A 256 8.34 25.74 5.62
N THR A 257 7.36 24.89 5.26
CA THR A 257 7.41 24.16 3.99
C THR A 257 7.40 25.10 2.79
N VAL A 258 6.61 26.18 2.82
CA VAL A 258 6.57 27.18 1.73
C VAL A 258 7.91 27.91 1.62
N ARG A 259 8.53 28.24 2.75
CA ARG A 259 9.87 28.85 2.78
C ARG A 259 10.91 27.92 2.15
N ASP A 260 10.88 26.64 2.50
CA ASP A 260 11.84 25.64 2.03
C ASP A 260 11.64 25.35 0.53
N SER A 261 10.38 25.22 0.08
CA SER A 261 10.01 25.11 -1.34
C SER A 261 10.46 26.34 -2.14
N TRP A 262 10.31 27.56 -1.61
CA TRP A 262 10.84 28.75 -2.29
C TRP A 262 12.35 28.65 -2.48
N GLN A 263 13.11 28.28 -1.44
CA GLN A 263 14.56 28.18 -1.53
C GLN A 263 15.02 27.11 -2.53
N ALA A 264 14.27 26.01 -2.62
CA ALA A 264 14.56 24.91 -3.53
C ALA A 264 14.21 25.24 -4.99
N ALA A 265 13.06 25.88 -5.23
CA ALA A 265 12.52 26.08 -6.57
C ALA A 265 12.86 27.45 -7.18
N CYS A 266 12.93 28.49 -6.35
CA CYS A 266 13.11 29.86 -6.79
C CYS A 266 14.58 30.26 -6.64
N ALA A 267 15.30 30.40 -7.76
CA ALA A 267 16.68 30.89 -7.82
C ALA A 267 16.80 32.40 -7.47
N LYS A 268 16.18 32.81 -6.36
CA LYS A 268 16.02 34.18 -5.87
C LYS A 268 16.18 34.22 -4.35
N PRO A 269 16.61 35.35 -3.77
CA PRO A 269 16.55 35.55 -2.33
C PRO A 269 15.15 35.31 -1.77
N LEU A 270 15.07 34.97 -0.48
CA LEU A 270 13.79 34.89 0.23
C LEU A 270 13.06 36.24 0.16
N PRO A 271 11.77 36.27 -0.21
CA PRO A 271 10.97 37.48 -0.22
C PRO A 271 10.54 37.84 1.21
N ALA A 272 9.83 38.97 1.35
CA ALA A 272 9.25 39.34 2.64
C ALA A 272 8.28 38.25 3.14
N GLU A 273 8.21 38.08 4.46
CA GLU A 273 7.37 37.06 5.10
C GLU A 273 5.91 37.09 4.64
N GLY A 274 5.32 38.28 4.49
CA GLY A 274 3.94 38.43 3.99
C GLY A 274 3.72 37.77 2.63
N VAL A 275 4.72 37.81 1.73
CA VAL A 275 4.65 37.19 0.41
C VAL A 275 4.66 35.66 0.50
N LEU A 276 5.40 35.09 1.45
CA LEU A 276 5.39 33.64 1.71
C LEU A 276 4.08 33.22 2.39
N ARG A 277 3.52 34.04 3.28
CA ARG A 277 2.21 33.79 3.89
C ARG A 277 1.08 33.85 2.87
N ASP A 278 1.15 34.76 1.90
CA ASP A 278 0.20 34.81 0.79
C ASP A 278 0.27 33.53 -0.06
N LYS A 279 1.48 33.02 -0.33
CA LYS A 279 1.65 31.72 -1.02
C LYS A 279 1.08 30.56 -0.22
N LEU A 280 1.29 30.53 1.10
CA LEU A 280 0.65 29.54 1.98
C LEU A 280 -0.87 29.64 1.89
N ALA A 281 -1.43 30.84 1.98
CA ALA A 281 -2.87 31.06 1.88
C ALA A 281 -3.46 30.65 0.52
N ALA A 282 -2.65 30.66 -0.55
CA ALA A 282 -3.08 30.26 -1.87
C ALA A 282 -3.41 28.75 -1.99
N TYR A 283 -2.98 27.91 -1.05
CA TYR A 283 -3.36 26.50 -1.01
C TYR A 283 -4.81 26.26 -0.58
N ALA A 284 -5.54 27.27 -0.07
CA ALA A 284 -6.88 27.10 0.49
C ALA A 284 -7.87 26.34 -0.42
N PRO A 285 -7.95 26.61 -1.75
CA PRO A 285 -8.86 25.86 -2.63
C PRO A 285 -8.56 24.37 -2.69
N ILE A 286 -7.27 23.99 -2.70
CA ILE A 286 -6.84 22.58 -2.74
C ILE A 286 -7.28 21.86 -1.47
N TYR A 287 -7.07 22.48 -0.31
CA TYR A 287 -7.50 21.92 0.96
C TYR A 287 -9.02 21.80 1.08
N ALA A 288 -9.78 22.77 0.56
CA ALA A 288 -11.23 22.67 0.46
C ALA A 288 -11.66 21.48 -0.41
N ALA A 289 -10.98 21.22 -1.54
CA ALA A 289 -11.23 20.04 -2.36
C ALA A 289 -10.90 18.73 -1.63
N LEU A 290 -9.77 18.66 -0.93
CA LEU A 290 -9.38 17.43 -0.22
C LEU A 290 -10.27 17.12 0.99
N PHE A 291 -10.71 18.14 1.73
CA PHE A 291 -11.32 17.95 3.04
C PHE A 291 -12.81 18.34 3.13
N GLY A 292 -13.35 18.92 2.06
CA GLY A 292 -14.73 19.38 1.97
C GLY A 292 -15.52 18.80 0.80
N THR A 293 -14.93 17.90 -0.02
CA THR A 293 -15.66 17.23 -1.11
C THR A 293 -16.69 16.26 -0.53
N PRO A 294 -17.98 16.39 -0.91
CA PRO A 294 -19.04 15.49 -0.43
C PRO A 294 -18.78 14.02 -0.82
N GLY A 295 -19.01 13.11 0.13
CA GLY A 295 -18.89 11.67 -0.07
C GLY A 295 -17.44 11.18 -0.29
N VAL A 296 -16.45 11.95 0.18
CA VAL A 296 -15.03 11.58 0.22
C VAL A 296 -14.50 11.78 1.62
N LEU A 297 -14.01 10.71 2.25
CA LEU A 297 -13.37 10.73 3.56
C LEU A 297 -11.86 10.91 3.39
N THR A 298 -11.26 11.83 4.15
CA THR A 298 -9.82 12.07 4.11
C THR A 298 -9.16 11.83 5.45
N VAL A 299 -8.02 11.14 5.43
CA VAL A 299 -7.17 10.95 6.60
C VAL A 299 -5.86 11.68 6.36
N GLN A 300 -5.55 12.64 7.23
CA GLN A 300 -4.38 13.51 7.14
C GLN A 300 -3.38 13.20 8.26
N ALA A 301 -2.08 13.21 7.93
CA ALA A 301 -1.03 13.22 8.96
C ALA A 301 -1.11 14.49 9.83
N GLY A 302 -1.20 14.32 11.14
CA GLY A 302 -1.03 15.43 12.07
C GLY A 302 0.42 15.92 12.08
N SER A 303 0.60 17.18 12.44
CA SER A 303 1.92 17.79 12.67
C SER A 303 1.84 18.70 13.89
N GLU A 304 2.96 18.84 14.60
CA GLU A 304 3.08 19.80 15.70
C GLU A 304 3.53 21.13 15.11
N ASN A 305 2.61 22.09 15.06
CA ASN A 305 2.83 23.38 14.43
C ASN A 305 2.31 24.51 15.35
N ASP A 306 2.84 25.72 15.18
CA ASP A 306 2.47 26.91 15.96
C ASP A 306 1.10 27.52 15.53
N GLY A 307 0.07 26.68 15.47
CA GLY A 307 -1.32 27.07 15.27
C GLY A 307 -1.68 27.54 13.86
N LEU A 308 -2.79 28.28 13.76
CA LEU A 308 -3.40 28.73 12.50
C LEU A 308 -2.51 29.65 11.66
N HIS A 309 -1.51 30.28 12.26
CA HIS A 309 -0.65 31.23 11.55
C HIS A 309 0.36 30.51 10.66
N ASP A 310 0.95 29.42 11.18
CA ASP A 310 2.03 28.72 10.51
C ASP A 310 1.57 27.44 9.83
N ALA A 311 0.47 26.83 10.27
CA ALA A 311 -0.08 25.64 9.62
C ALA A 311 -1.61 25.69 9.59
N PRO A 312 -2.21 26.67 8.88
CA PRO A 312 -3.66 26.89 8.90
C PRO A 312 -4.45 25.64 8.54
N TYR A 313 -3.93 24.84 7.62
CA TYR A 313 -4.63 23.66 7.11
C TYR A 313 -4.49 22.42 7.98
N ASP A 314 -3.57 22.39 8.95
CA ASP A 314 -3.42 21.27 9.88
C ASP A 314 -4.33 21.44 11.12
N GLN A 315 -4.93 22.61 11.28
CA GLN A 315 -5.84 22.95 12.37
C GLN A 315 -7.25 22.41 12.16
N ARG A 316 -8.02 22.29 13.24
CA ARG A 316 -9.45 21.93 13.17
C ARG A 316 -10.24 23.09 12.58
N ILE A 317 -10.76 22.89 11.37
CA ILE A 317 -11.57 23.87 10.64
C ILE A 317 -12.94 23.24 10.33
N ALA A 318 -14.02 23.94 10.65
CA ALA A 318 -15.38 23.41 10.48
C ALA A 318 -15.71 23.03 9.02
N ALA A 319 -15.14 23.74 8.04
CA ALA A 319 -15.29 23.42 6.62
C ALA A 319 -14.57 22.13 6.19
N HIS A 320 -13.64 21.61 7.00
CA HIS A 320 -12.91 20.36 6.76
C HIS A 320 -13.59 19.19 7.48
N TYR A 321 -14.93 19.09 7.33
CA TYR A 321 -15.77 18.16 8.09
C TYR A 321 -15.59 16.70 7.69
N ASN A 322 -15.05 16.42 6.49
CA ASN A 322 -14.80 15.08 5.99
C ASN A 322 -13.38 14.56 6.28
N ARG A 323 -12.66 15.22 7.20
CA ARG A 323 -11.27 14.90 7.51
C ARG A 323 -11.07 14.43 8.96
N VAL A 324 -10.22 13.42 9.12
CA VAL A 324 -9.58 13.05 10.40
C VAL A 324 -8.07 13.33 10.35
N ARG A 325 -7.54 14.01 11.37
CA ARG A 325 -6.10 14.21 11.57
C ARG A 325 -5.53 13.13 12.49
N VAL A 326 -4.35 12.61 12.16
CA VAL A 326 -3.80 11.41 12.80
C VAL A 326 -2.47 11.70 13.49
N GLY A 327 -2.43 11.42 14.79
CA GLY A 327 -1.22 11.26 15.57
C GLY A 327 -0.82 9.79 15.73
N TYR A 328 0.36 9.55 16.28
CA TYR A 328 0.79 8.24 16.73
C TYR A 328 1.05 8.23 18.23
N PHE A 329 1.06 7.03 18.80
CA PHE A 329 1.74 6.76 20.05
C PHE A 329 2.47 5.43 19.92
N THR A 330 3.43 5.18 20.82
CA THR A 330 4.23 3.95 20.78
C THR A 330 4.12 3.22 22.11
N ALA A 331 3.48 2.06 22.11
CA ALA A 331 3.39 1.19 23.28
C ALA A 331 3.47 -0.28 22.86
N LEU A 332 4.27 -1.07 23.59
CA LEU A 332 4.30 -2.53 23.39
C LEU A 332 3.03 -3.19 23.91
N THR A 333 2.53 -2.68 25.03
CA THR A 333 1.24 -3.06 25.61
C THR A 333 0.44 -1.78 25.79
N SER A 334 -0.48 -1.51 24.87
CA SER A 334 -1.30 -0.29 24.92
C SER A 334 -2.31 -0.31 26.07
N GLY A 335 -2.75 -1.50 26.51
CA GLY A 335 -3.80 -1.64 27.52
C GLY A 335 -5.18 -1.20 27.02
N LEU A 336 -5.31 -0.92 25.72
CA LEU A 336 -6.56 -0.49 25.09
C LEU A 336 -7.38 -1.69 24.65
N ASP A 337 -8.69 -1.65 24.86
CA ASP A 337 -9.63 -2.56 24.20
C ASP A 337 -9.93 -2.14 22.74
N ASP A 338 -10.81 -2.90 22.08
CA ASP A 338 -11.16 -2.71 20.68
C ASP A 338 -11.95 -1.41 20.40
N ALA A 339 -12.45 -0.76 21.45
CA ALA A 339 -13.09 0.55 21.40
C ALA A 339 -12.14 1.70 21.80
N GLY A 340 -10.91 1.40 22.20
CA GLY A 340 -9.91 2.38 22.64
C GLY A 340 -10.04 2.78 24.12
N ARG A 341 -10.73 1.99 24.96
CA ARG A 341 -10.81 2.20 26.41
C ARG A 341 -9.61 1.56 27.09
N GLY A 342 -9.02 2.26 28.07
CA GLY A 342 -7.90 1.78 28.86
C GLY A 342 -7.34 2.88 29.76
N ASP A 343 -6.16 2.66 30.34
CA ASP A 343 -5.44 3.69 31.11
C ASP A 343 -4.74 4.68 30.19
N ILE A 344 -5.46 5.74 29.83
CA ILE A 344 -4.98 6.76 28.90
C ILE A 344 -3.92 7.67 29.50
N ALA A 345 -3.88 7.78 30.83
CA ALA A 345 -2.87 8.60 31.51
C ALA A 345 -1.45 8.04 31.30
N ALA A 346 -1.34 6.74 31.01
CA ALA A 346 -0.09 6.07 30.68
C ALA A 346 0.34 6.25 29.20
N LEU A 347 -0.51 6.82 28.35
CA LEU A 347 -0.25 6.96 26.91
C LEU A 347 0.19 8.38 26.55
N GLN A 348 1.30 8.46 25.82
CA GLN A 348 1.82 9.71 25.27
C GLN A 348 1.74 9.66 23.74
N GLY A 349 0.91 10.53 23.17
CA GLY A 349 0.77 10.71 21.73
C GLY A 349 1.56 11.89 21.19
N TRP A 350 1.88 11.84 19.90
CA TRP A 350 2.40 12.95 19.11
C TRP A 350 1.61 13.08 17.79
N PRO A 351 1.27 14.29 17.32
CA PRO A 351 1.55 15.60 17.91
C PRO A 351 0.73 15.88 19.16
N ALA A 352 0.78 17.12 19.66
CA ALA A 352 -0.06 17.56 20.77
C ALA A 352 -1.55 17.29 20.51
N ARG A 353 -2.32 17.12 21.59
CA ARG A 353 -3.72 16.69 21.55
C ARG A 353 -4.66 17.57 20.72
N ALA A 354 -4.35 18.85 20.51
CA ALA A 354 -5.17 19.75 19.69
C ALA A 354 -4.96 19.55 18.17
N GLU A 355 -3.83 18.96 17.80
CA GLU A 355 -3.34 18.83 16.42
C GLU A 355 -3.73 17.49 15.76
N ALA A 356 -4.36 16.59 16.51
CA ALA A 356 -4.84 15.31 16.01
C ALA A 356 -6.26 15.01 16.53
N ASP A 357 -7.02 14.28 15.72
CA ASP A 357 -8.36 13.82 16.08
C ASP A 357 -8.36 12.36 16.57
N ILE A 358 -7.35 11.56 16.18
CA ILE A 358 -7.09 10.21 16.69
C ILE A 358 -5.58 9.97 16.85
N PHE A 359 -5.22 9.01 17.72
CA PHE A 359 -3.86 8.54 17.95
C PHE A 359 -3.78 7.04 17.77
N VAL A 360 -2.87 6.58 16.91
CA VAL A 360 -2.75 5.16 16.56
C VAL A 360 -1.47 4.56 17.11
N ASN A 361 -1.57 3.39 17.77
CA ASN A 361 -0.40 2.68 18.26
C ASN A 361 0.43 2.14 17.10
N THR A 362 1.76 2.32 17.14
CA THR A 362 2.67 1.65 16.22
C THR A 362 3.08 0.26 16.68
N GLY A 363 2.96 -0.06 17.97
CA GLY A 363 3.46 -1.32 18.53
C GLY A 363 4.99 -1.47 18.46
N VAL A 364 5.71 -0.40 18.11
CA VAL A 364 7.19 -0.35 18.00
C VAL A 364 7.72 0.81 18.83
N LEU A 365 8.71 0.55 19.67
CA LEU A 365 9.41 1.59 20.42
C LEU A 365 10.50 2.25 19.57
N PRO A 366 10.70 3.58 19.66
CA PRO A 366 11.69 4.30 18.86
C PRO A 366 13.14 4.05 19.30
N ALA A 367 13.37 3.35 20.41
CA ALA A 367 14.70 3.06 20.94
C ALA A 367 15.29 1.81 20.27
N ARG A 368 16.50 1.91 19.69
CA ARG A 368 17.24 0.74 19.16
C ARG A 368 17.39 -0.33 20.26
N PRO A 369 17.16 -1.63 19.99
CA PRO A 369 17.03 -2.30 18.69
C PRO A 369 15.63 -2.26 18.06
N TRP A 370 14.81 -1.27 18.41
CA TRP A 370 13.42 -1.10 18.01
C TRP A 370 12.53 -2.24 18.50
N PRO A 371 12.43 -2.46 19.83
CA PRO A 371 11.53 -3.45 20.38
C PRO A 371 10.12 -3.29 19.82
N PHE A 372 9.50 -4.41 19.45
CA PHE A 372 8.15 -4.46 18.90
C PHE A 372 7.32 -5.55 19.57
N ASN A 373 6.00 -5.37 19.58
CA ASN A 373 5.06 -6.34 20.15
C ASN A 373 4.63 -7.38 19.10
N ARG A 374 3.63 -8.22 19.41
CA ARG A 374 3.14 -9.25 18.45
C ARG A 374 2.31 -8.69 17.31
N THR A 375 1.91 -7.43 17.34
CA THR A 375 1.04 -6.79 16.35
C THR A 375 1.57 -5.40 15.98
N PRO A 376 2.84 -5.27 15.53
CA PRO A 376 3.41 -3.97 15.23
C PRO A 376 2.87 -3.44 13.89
N LEU A 377 3.00 -2.14 13.68
CA LEU A 377 2.88 -1.55 12.35
C LEU A 377 3.98 -2.15 11.46
N LEU A 378 3.55 -2.79 10.38
CA LEU A 378 4.44 -3.45 9.42
C LEU A 378 4.57 -2.59 8.16
N GLN A 379 5.79 -2.44 7.68
CA GLN A 379 6.11 -1.91 6.35
C GLN A 379 6.56 -3.03 5.42
N SER A 380 6.47 -2.79 4.11
CA SER A 380 7.01 -3.74 3.14
C SER A 380 8.51 -3.53 2.93
N ASP A 381 9.20 -4.58 2.48
CA ASP A 381 10.54 -4.43 1.91
C ASP A 381 10.52 -3.71 0.55
N ASP A 382 11.68 -3.60 -0.08
CA ASP A 382 11.91 -2.85 -1.32
C ASP A 382 11.16 -3.36 -2.54
N PHE A 383 10.68 -4.60 -2.49
CA PHE A 383 9.95 -5.24 -3.58
C PHE A 383 8.47 -5.43 -3.24
N SER A 384 8.08 -5.04 -2.03
CA SER A 384 6.78 -5.43 -1.50
C SER A 384 6.64 -6.96 -1.54
N ALA A 385 7.67 -7.70 -1.19
CA ALA A 385 7.68 -9.16 -1.14
C ALA A 385 7.86 -9.68 0.28
N ALA A 386 8.09 -8.82 1.27
CA ALA A 386 8.08 -9.21 2.69
C ALA A 386 7.47 -8.08 3.52
N LEU A 387 7.06 -8.41 4.75
CA LEU A 387 6.64 -7.45 5.76
C LEU A 387 7.58 -7.50 6.96
N MET A 388 7.90 -6.34 7.50
CA MET A 388 8.74 -6.19 8.69
C MET A 388 8.24 -5.02 9.55
N PRO A 389 8.49 -5.03 10.87
CA PRO A 389 8.16 -3.89 11.71
C PRO A 389 8.81 -2.61 11.19
N VAL A 390 8.09 -1.48 11.29
CA VAL A 390 8.71 -0.16 11.12
C VAL A 390 9.81 0.03 12.15
N THR A 391 10.78 0.92 11.89
CA THR A 391 11.90 1.19 12.80
C THR A 391 11.80 2.55 13.51
N ALA A 392 10.77 3.33 13.16
CA ALA A 392 10.46 4.61 13.76
C ALA A 392 8.95 4.87 13.67
N ALA A 393 8.46 5.85 14.42
CA ALA A 393 7.08 6.30 14.36
C ALA A 393 7.04 7.68 13.73
N HIS A 394 6.19 7.83 12.70
CA HIS A 394 5.92 9.09 12.01
C HIS A 394 4.42 9.18 11.74
N THR A 395 3.86 10.39 11.78
CA THR A 395 2.43 10.59 11.45
C THR A 395 2.12 10.15 10.03
N SER A 396 3.02 10.41 9.10
CA SER A 396 2.90 9.95 7.71
C SER A 396 2.81 8.42 7.54
N TRP A 397 3.37 7.64 8.48
CA TRP A 397 3.35 6.18 8.44
C TRP A 397 2.11 5.60 9.13
N VAL A 398 1.56 6.30 10.13
CA VAL A 398 0.29 5.88 10.77
C VAL A 398 -0.95 6.37 10.03
N THR A 399 -0.87 7.41 9.21
CA THR A 399 -1.98 7.88 8.35
C THR A 399 -2.54 6.76 7.46
N PRO A 400 -1.73 5.97 6.74
CA PRO A 400 -2.20 4.77 6.03
C PRO A 400 -2.93 3.77 6.91
N LEU A 401 -2.41 3.51 8.12
CA LEU A 401 -3.02 2.57 9.05
C LEU A 401 -4.38 3.09 9.57
N ALA A 402 -4.46 4.39 9.89
CA ALA A 402 -5.71 5.05 10.27
C ALA A 402 -6.73 5.00 9.14
N LEU A 403 -6.32 5.22 7.88
CA LEU A 403 -7.21 5.08 6.73
C LEU A 403 -7.69 3.64 6.56
N ALA A 404 -6.80 2.65 6.67
CA ALA A 404 -7.18 1.24 6.64
C ALA A 404 -8.19 0.89 7.75
N ARG A 405 -8.10 1.53 8.91
CA ARG A 405 -9.09 1.43 9.99
C ARG A 405 -10.44 2.05 9.60
N MET A 406 -10.47 3.21 8.93
CA MET A 406 -11.72 3.81 8.43
C MET A 406 -12.38 2.92 7.37
N VAL A 407 -11.59 2.35 6.46
CA VAL A 407 -12.05 1.36 5.48
C VAL A 407 -12.63 0.13 6.18
N HIS A 408 -11.93 -0.42 7.17
CA HIS A 408 -12.45 -1.52 7.98
C HIS A 408 -13.81 -1.16 8.61
N LEU A 409 -13.96 0.03 9.20
CA LEU A 409 -15.24 0.46 9.80
C LEU A 409 -16.36 0.57 8.76
N ARG A 410 -16.09 1.15 7.58
CA ARG A 410 -17.02 1.21 6.45
C ARG A 410 -17.61 -0.16 6.13
N PHE A 411 -16.77 -1.19 6.01
CA PHE A 411 -17.20 -2.51 5.56
C PHE A 411 -17.62 -3.47 6.68
N SER A 412 -17.13 -3.29 7.91
CA SER A 412 -17.52 -4.13 9.05
C SER A 412 -18.82 -3.68 9.72
N ARG A 413 -19.15 -2.39 9.70
CA ARG A 413 -20.31 -1.85 10.42
C ARG A 413 -21.40 -1.30 9.51
N PHE A 414 -21.04 -0.85 8.31
CA PHE A 414 -21.96 -0.13 7.44
C PHE A 414 -22.00 -0.66 6.00
N PRO A 415 -21.83 -1.97 5.72
CA PRO A 415 -21.57 -2.48 4.36
C PRO A 415 -22.59 -2.00 3.31
N ASP A 416 -23.87 -1.94 3.66
CA ASP A 416 -24.96 -1.65 2.71
C ASP A 416 -25.35 -0.17 2.63
N ARG A 417 -24.69 0.71 3.39
CA ARG A 417 -24.99 2.15 3.35
C ARG A 417 -24.33 2.82 2.13
N PRO A 418 -25.01 3.78 1.48
CA PRO A 418 -24.40 4.61 0.46
C PRO A 418 -23.26 5.46 1.04
N PHE A 419 -22.22 5.70 0.26
CA PHE A 419 -21.07 6.51 0.69
C PHE A 419 -21.36 8.01 0.56
N ASP A 420 -22.07 8.55 1.54
CA ASP A 420 -22.40 9.97 1.70
C ASP A 420 -21.78 10.58 2.97
N ASP A 421 -21.93 11.89 3.16
CA ASP A 421 -21.36 12.59 4.34
C ASP A 421 -21.97 12.10 5.66
N ALA A 422 -23.21 11.62 5.64
CA ALA A 422 -23.85 11.03 6.82
C ALA A 422 -23.23 9.68 7.20
N LEU A 423 -22.74 8.90 6.22
CA LEU A 423 -21.93 7.72 6.48
C LEU A 423 -20.54 8.09 7.00
N ILE A 424 -19.90 9.12 6.44
CA ILE A 424 -18.58 9.59 6.90
C ILE A 424 -18.65 10.00 8.37
N ALA A 425 -19.63 10.80 8.76
CA ALA A 425 -19.86 11.18 10.15
C ALA A 425 -20.06 9.95 11.06
N ALA A 426 -20.83 8.95 10.60
CA ALA A 426 -21.03 7.71 11.34
C ALA A 426 -19.75 6.86 11.46
N ILE A 427 -18.86 6.88 10.46
CA ILE A 427 -17.54 6.23 10.51
C ILE A 427 -16.67 6.93 11.56
N PHE A 428 -16.62 8.26 11.56
CA PHE A 428 -15.87 9.02 12.57
C PHE A 428 -16.40 8.80 13.99
N ASP A 429 -17.73 8.72 14.13
CA ASP A 429 -18.35 8.42 15.41
C ASP A 429 -18.00 7.02 15.91
N ALA A 430 -17.99 6.04 15.01
CA ALA A 430 -17.62 4.66 15.31
C ALA A 430 -16.12 4.50 15.59
N ALA A 431 -15.27 5.32 14.96
CA ALA A 431 -13.84 5.37 15.22
C ALA A 431 -13.54 5.90 16.62
N THR A 432 -14.30 6.89 17.09
CA THR A 432 -14.07 7.55 18.38
C THR A 432 -15.32 7.46 19.27
N PRO A 433 -15.71 6.27 19.76
CA PRO A 433 -16.93 6.15 20.55
C PRO A 433 -16.86 6.98 21.84
N ALA A 434 -17.99 7.55 22.28
CA ALA A 434 -18.11 8.34 23.50
C ALA A 434 -18.10 7.47 24.78
N LEU A 435 -17.03 6.69 24.96
CA LEU A 435 -16.89 5.69 26.04
C LEU A 435 -15.65 5.92 26.90
N CYS A 436 -14.93 7.02 26.69
CA CYS A 436 -13.66 7.31 27.34
C CYS A 436 -13.75 8.62 28.13
N PRO A 437 -14.41 8.62 29.31
CA PRO A 437 -14.55 9.83 30.11
C PRO A 437 -13.17 10.41 30.46
N GLY A 438 -13.03 11.73 30.35
CA GLY A 438 -11.76 12.41 30.58
C GLY A 438 -10.79 12.44 29.38
N GLN A 439 -11.14 11.80 28.26
CA GLN A 439 -10.53 12.10 26.96
C GLN A 439 -11.28 13.24 26.24
N TRP A 440 -10.84 13.57 25.02
CA TRP A 440 -11.44 14.57 24.12
C TRP A 440 -12.96 14.43 24.01
N ASP A 441 -13.72 15.34 24.61
CA ASP A 441 -15.19 15.30 24.60
C ASP A 441 -15.76 13.93 25.04
N ASN A 442 -15.05 13.24 25.95
CA ASN A 442 -15.32 11.86 26.40
C ASN A 442 -15.24 10.77 25.30
N ARG A 443 -14.57 11.05 24.18
CA ARG A 443 -14.39 10.14 23.04
C ARG A 443 -13.07 9.39 23.11
N CYS A 444 -13.09 8.12 22.71
CA CYS A 444 -11.90 7.27 22.67
C CYS A 444 -11.06 7.58 21.43
N ALA A 445 -10.05 8.46 21.54
CA ALA A 445 -9.23 8.84 20.40
C ALA A 445 -7.91 8.05 20.30
N PHE A 446 -7.43 7.46 21.39
CA PHE A 446 -6.34 6.48 21.34
C PHE A 446 -6.85 5.13 20.86
N GLN A 447 -6.16 4.52 19.90
CA GLN A 447 -6.57 3.28 19.25
C GLN A 447 -5.38 2.36 18.99
N ASP A 448 -5.62 1.05 19.08
CA ASP A 448 -4.65 0.02 18.70
C ASP A 448 -5.25 -0.94 17.66
N PRO A 449 -5.43 -0.46 16.41
CA PRO A 449 -6.14 -1.24 15.40
C PRO A 449 -5.40 -2.53 15.02
N MET A 450 -4.07 -2.55 15.12
CA MET A 450 -3.28 -3.75 14.84
C MET A 450 -3.50 -4.83 15.90
N LEU A 451 -3.49 -4.47 17.19
CA LEU A 451 -3.77 -5.40 18.29
C LEU A 451 -5.13 -6.09 18.15
N HIS A 452 -6.13 -5.34 17.66
CA HIS A 452 -7.51 -5.80 17.57
C HIS A 452 -7.91 -6.33 16.19
N GLY A 453 -6.97 -6.43 15.25
CA GLY A 453 -7.24 -6.95 13.90
C GLY A 453 -8.19 -6.06 13.08
N GLN A 454 -8.18 -4.76 13.35
CA GLN A 454 -9.13 -3.78 12.83
C GLN A 454 -8.66 -3.11 11.53
N THR A 455 -8.04 -3.88 10.64
CA THR A 455 -7.69 -3.47 9.27
C THR A 455 -8.41 -4.34 8.26
N GLU A 456 -8.61 -3.83 7.06
CA GLU A 456 -9.37 -4.53 6.03
C GLU A 456 -8.69 -5.84 5.59
N ALA A 457 -7.35 -5.84 5.51
CA ALA A 457 -6.58 -7.05 5.23
C ALA A 457 -6.79 -8.18 6.25
N VAL A 458 -6.93 -7.86 7.54
CA VAL A 458 -7.19 -8.87 8.58
C VAL A 458 -8.65 -9.30 8.55
N ARG A 459 -9.60 -8.38 8.38
CA ARG A 459 -11.04 -8.68 8.28
C ARG A 459 -11.36 -9.65 7.13
N LEU A 460 -10.68 -9.48 6.00
CA LEU A 460 -10.83 -10.33 4.82
C LEU A 460 -10.02 -11.63 4.89
N GLY A 461 -9.24 -11.85 5.97
CA GLY A 461 -8.43 -13.06 6.14
C GLY A 461 -7.18 -13.13 5.28
N HIS A 462 -6.77 -12.02 4.65
CA HIS A 462 -5.53 -11.97 3.86
C HIS A 462 -4.27 -11.97 4.74
N ARG A 463 -4.35 -11.45 5.96
CA ARG A 463 -3.22 -11.46 6.90
C ARG A 463 -3.62 -12.00 8.27
N PRO A 464 -2.73 -12.75 8.94
CA PRO A 464 -2.89 -13.02 10.36
C PRO A 464 -2.81 -11.69 11.13
N ARG A 465 -3.50 -11.64 12.27
CA ARG A 465 -3.44 -10.49 13.17
C ARG A 465 -2.04 -10.30 13.74
N GLU A 466 -1.42 -11.40 14.18
CA GLU A 466 -0.10 -11.38 14.79
C GLU A 466 1.00 -11.54 13.76
N TYR A 467 2.06 -10.77 13.94
CA TYR A 467 3.30 -10.91 13.19
C TYR A 467 4.10 -12.10 13.75
N THR A 468 4.39 -13.06 12.87
CA THR A 468 5.12 -14.28 13.21
C THR A 468 6.59 -14.25 12.80
N GLY A 469 7.05 -13.19 12.14
CA GLY A 469 8.43 -13.05 11.66
C GLY A 469 9.42 -12.57 12.73
N MET A 470 9.22 -12.99 13.98
CA MET A 470 10.23 -12.83 15.03
C MET A 470 11.44 -13.71 14.69
N PRO A 471 12.68 -13.25 14.91
CA PRO A 471 13.86 -14.09 14.77
C PRO A 471 13.83 -15.32 15.69
#